data_AF-A0A7L6AV66-F1
#
_entry.id   AF-A0A7L6AV66-F1
#
_cell.length_a   1.000
_cell.length_b   1.000
_cell.length_c   1.000
_cell.angle_alpha   90.00
_cell.angle_beta   90.00
_cell.angle_gamma   90.00
#
_symmetry.space_group_name_H-M   'P 1'
#
loop_
_entity.id
_entity.type
_entity.pdbx_description
1 polymer ?
#
loop_
_entity_poly.entity_id
_entity_poly.type
_entity_poly.pdbx_seq_one_letter_code
_entity_poly.pdbx_strand_id
1 'polypeptide(L)'
;MQAATATSVDDGSYTLAGLNSGADYRLEFSWSENWLKEGAAGGTSVQFVKDGSANANLALGNPAQTIAPGSAPQVATAVYSGSIHYGDEFVLVKLPESSGSVSSTDLTSYMSPAPTVLAKENQVGSIWGVAHDRTRQRLLAGAFVKRYARLVGNPTTIYSIPESTGAPSVWVTLDAARADPHGASPNWSQDFTVISSVGKDGLGDVDIAEDGSEVYTVDLKTREFVHIPVNTNGDAGTPVKVALPTSLPNCADSNDVRPMGLGVRDGKVYVGLVCSAESTVSGLPIASSGARKGDPSKLRGYVYVWDGANSFASVLDFPLNYTRGCLNNGGMGNCSSVGNAAGRRGHPPIRSAIFHRPMVTVIHSR
;
A
#
# COMPACT_ATOMS: atom_id res chain seq x y z
N MET A 1 -7.62 41.04 -22.52
CA MET A 1 -9.07 40.75 -22.42
C MET A 1 -9.25 39.32 -22.90
N GLN A 2 -9.99 38.48 -22.15
CA GLN A 2 -10.23 37.09 -22.55
C GLN A 2 -11.13 37.07 -23.79
N ALA A 3 -10.67 36.44 -24.88
CA ALA A 3 -11.40 36.41 -26.15
C ALA A 3 -12.47 35.31 -26.19
N ALA A 4 -12.19 34.14 -25.62
CA ALA A 4 -13.10 33.01 -25.51
C ALA A 4 -12.66 32.08 -24.37
N THR A 5 -13.55 31.17 -23.96
CA THR A 5 -13.25 30.08 -23.01
C THR A 5 -14.12 28.88 -23.30
N ALA A 6 -13.61 27.68 -23.00
CA ALA A 6 -14.34 26.42 -23.09
C ALA A 6 -13.74 25.43 -22.08
N THR A 7 -14.54 24.47 -21.64
CA THR A 7 -14.09 23.30 -20.90
C THR A 7 -14.06 22.12 -21.87
N SER A 8 -13.01 21.32 -21.84
CA SER A 8 -12.96 20.10 -22.64
C SER A 8 -14.05 19.12 -22.21
N VAL A 9 -14.57 18.35 -23.15
CA VAL A 9 -15.43 17.20 -22.82
C VAL A 9 -14.57 15.99 -22.43
N ASP A 10 -15.20 14.86 -22.08
CA ASP A 10 -14.53 13.68 -21.50
C ASP A 10 -13.44 13.07 -22.39
N ASP A 11 -13.47 13.29 -23.71
CA ASP A 11 -12.44 12.84 -24.65
C ASP A 11 -11.28 13.84 -24.82
N GLY A 12 -11.32 14.97 -24.10
CA GLY A 12 -10.33 16.05 -24.16
C GLY A 12 -10.57 17.08 -25.26
N SER A 13 -11.56 16.90 -26.14
CA SER A 13 -11.87 17.86 -27.21
C SER A 13 -12.51 19.14 -26.67
N TYR A 14 -12.22 20.26 -27.31
CA TYR A 14 -12.79 21.57 -26.98
C TYR A 14 -12.91 22.44 -28.25
N THR A 15 -13.73 23.47 -28.20
CA THR A 15 -13.87 24.44 -29.30
C THR A 15 -14.05 25.84 -28.73
N LEU A 16 -13.23 26.77 -29.20
CA LEU A 16 -13.33 28.20 -28.88
C LEU A 16 -14.03 28.91 -30.04
N ALA A 17 -15.21 29.47 -29.78
CA ALA A 17 -16.00 30.18 -30.77
C ALA A 17 -15.87 31.71 -30.62
N GLY A 18 -16.26 32.45 -31.66
CA GLY A 18 -16.28 33.92 -31.63
C GLY A 18 -14.91 34.58 -31.82
N LEU A 19 -13.94 33.85 -32.38
CA LEU A 19 -12.62 34.35 -32.70
C LEU A 19 -12.59 35.04 -34.07
N ASN A 20 -11.67 35.98 -34.23
CA ASN A 20 -11.45 36.69 -35.49
C ASN A 20 -10.59 35.81 -36.41
N SER A 21 -11.11 35.56 -37.61
CA SER A 21 -10.47 34.72 -38.62
C SER A 21 -9.00 35.09 -38.85
N GLY A 22 -8.11 34.11 -38.65
CA GLY A 22 -6.67 34.23 -38.89
C GLY A 22 -5.87 35.08 -37.90
N ALA A 23 -6.50 35.61 -36.84
CA ALA A 23 -5.81 36.34 -35.79
C ALA A 23 -4.99 35.41 -34.88
N ASP A 24 -3.90 35.93 -34.32
CA ASP A 24 -3.08 35.22 -33.34
C ASP A 24 -3.69 35.34 -31.94
N TYR A 25 -3.75 34.22 -31.23
CA TYR A 25 -4.29 34.09 -29.89
C TYR A 25 -3.27 33.43 -28.96
N ARG A 26 -3.23 33.93 -27.72
CA ARG A 26 -2.60 33.23 -26.60
C ARG A 26 -3.62 32.29 -25.98
N LEU A 27 -3.41 31.00 -26.16
CA LEU A 27 -4.19 29.93 -25.59
C LEU A 27 -3.57 29.53 -24.23
N GLU A 28 -4.39 29.49 -23.20
CA GLU A 28 -4.02 29.01 -21.86
C GLU A 28 -4.89 27.84 -21.47
N PHE A 29 -4.26 26.77 -21.03
CA PHE A 29 -4.91 25.61 -20.45
C PHE A 29 -4.80 25.66 -18.91
N SER A 30 -5.84 25.21 -18.23
CA SER A 30 -5.86 25.02 -16.77
C SER A 30 -6.64 23.75 -16.42
N TRP A 31 -6.31 23.16 -15.27
CA TRP A 31 -6.93 21.95 -14.75
C TRP A 31 -7.01 22.00 -13.22
N SER A 32 -7.93 21.22 -12.62
CA SER A 32 -8.15 21.20 -11.17
C SER A 32 -7.31 20.16 -10.45
N GLU A 33 -6.89 19.10 -11.15
CA GLU A 33 -6.23 17.94 -10.60
C GLU A 33 -4.77 18.27 -10.27
N ASN A 34 -4.50 18.63 -9.01
CA ASN A 34 -3.17 18.96 -8.50
C ASN A 34 -2.12 17.86 -8.70
N TRP A 35 -2.54 16.60 -8.82
CA TRP A 35 -1.69 15.43 -9.09
C TRP A 35 -1.29 15.29 -10.57
N LEU A 36 -1.98 15.96 -11.50
CA LEU A 36 -1.55 16.06 -12.90
C LEU A 36 -0.55 17.19 -13.12
N LYS A 37 0.46 16.91 -13.95
CA LYS A 37 1.48 17.87 -14.39
C LYS A 37 1.52 17.92 -15.91
N GLU A 38 2.07 19.00 -16.46
CA GLU A 38 2.35 19.07 -17.90
C GLU A 38 3.20 17.87 -18.34
N GLY A 39 2.81 17.26 -19.44
CA GLY A 39 3.48 16.10 -20.00
C GLY A 39 4.90 16.42 -20.47
N ALA A 40 5.78 15.43 -20.44
CA ALA A 40 7.18 15.58 -20.87
C ALA A 40 7.35 15.83 -22.38
N ALA A 41 6.30 15.61 -23.17
CA ALA A 41 6.24 15.88 -24.60
C ALA A 41 4.83 16.40 -24.97
N GLY A 42 4.75 17.24 -26.00
CA GLY A 42 3.49 17.86 -26.44
C GLY A 42 3.55 19.39 -26.39
N GLY A 43 2.39 20.05 -26.52
CA GLY A 43 2.28 21.48 -26.34
C GLY A 43 2.28 21.87 -24.85
N THR A 44 2.80 23.06 -24.55
CA THR A 44 2.83 23.65 -23.19
C THR A 44 1.44 24.12 -22.75
N SER A 45 1.25 24.40 -21.45
CA SER A 45 -0.01 24.99 -20.94
C SER A 45 -0.31 26.37 -21.50
N VAL A 46 0.71 27.07 -22.03
CA VAL A 46 0.56 28.31 -22.77
C VAL A 46 1.04 28.10 -24.19
N GLN A 47 0.17 28.32 -25.18
CA GLN A 47 0.48 28.18 -26.60
C GLN A 47 0.06 29.44 -27.36
N PHE A 48 0.74 29.73 -28.46
CA PHE A 48 0.36 30.81 -29.37
C PHE A 48 -0.11 30.19 -30.68
N VAL A 49 -1.38 30.40 -31.02
CA VAL A 49 -2.05 29.74 -32.15
C VAL A 49 -2.87 30.74 -32.95
N LYS A 50 -3.09 30.43 -34.23
CA LYS A 50 -4.05 31.17 -35.05
C LYS A 50 -5.44 30.59 -34.92
N ASP A 51 -6.46 31.43 -35.11
CA ASP A 51 -7.81 30.95 -35.35
C ASP A 51 -7.83 29.93 -36.51
N GLY A 52 -8.66 28.89 -36.37
CA GLY A 52 -8.71 27.73 -37.27
C GLY A 52 -7.68 26.63 -36.98
N SER A 53 -6.82 26.76 -35.96
CA SER A 53 -5.94 25.68 -35.52
C SER A 53 -6.74 24.53 -34.88
N ALA A 54 -6.54 23.30 -35.36
CA ALA A 54 -7.23 22.10 -34.86
C ALA A 54 -6.35 21.17 -34.00
N ASN A 55 -5.05 21.47 -33.86
CA ASN A 55 -4.07 20.58 -33.25
C ASN A 55 -3.35 21.20 -32.05
N ALA A 56 -3.97 22.19 -31.41
CA ALA A 56 -3.47 22.80 -30.19
C ALA A 56 -3.84 21.89 -29.00
N ASN A 57 -2.95 20.98 -28.63
CA ASN A 57 -3.22 19.99 -27.58
C ASN A 57 -2.26 20.20 -26.40
N LEU A 58 -2.77 20.00 -25.18
CA LEU A 58 -1.96 19.86 -23.97
C LEU A 58 -1.92 18.39 -23.57
N ALA A 59 -0.72 17.86 -23.34
CA ALA A 59 -0.56 16.57 -22.68
C ALA A 59 -0.47 16.79 -21.18
N LEU A 60 -1.25 16.03 -20.40
CA LEU A 60 -1.11 15.92 -18.96
C LEU A 60 -0.59 14.53 -18.61
N GLY A 61 0.37 14.47 -17.70
CA GLY A 61 0.91 13.24 -17.16
C GLY A 61 0.78 13.22 -15.65
N ASN A 62 0.52 12.03 -15.11
CA ASN A 62 0.61 11.80 -13.68
C ASN A 62 2.01 11.27 -13.36
N PRO A 63 2.90 12.06 -12.73
CA PRO A 63 4.22 11.58 -12.37
C PRO A 63 4.17 10.33 -11.51
N ALA A 64 3.08 10.13 -10.73
CA ALA A 64 2.88 8.95 -9.89
C ALA A 64 2.95 7.64 -10.66
N GLN A 65 2.56 7.67 -11.94
CA GLN A 65 2.35 6.51 -12.80
C GLN A 65 3.51 6.27 -13.79
N THR A 66 4.55 7.10 -13.76
CA THR A 66 5.66 7.04 -14.72
C THR A 66 7.01 6.90 -14.04
N ILE A 67 7.93 6.23 -14.72
CA ILE A 67 9.34 6.15 -14.36
C ILE A 67 10.11 7.01 -15.36
N ALA A 68 11.14 7.73 -14.90
CA ALA A 68 12.01 8.46 -15.81
C ALA A 68 12.64 7.50 -16.85
N PRO A 69 12.63 7.84 -18.15
CA PRO A 69 13.22 6.99 -19.18
C PRO A 69 14.69 6.67 -18.85
N GLY A 70 15.05 5.39 -18.86
CA GLY A 70 16.41 4.92 -18.56
C GLY A 70 16.70 4.65 -17.08
N SER A 71 15.79 4.95 -16.16
CA SER A 71 15.92 4.56 -14.75
C SER A 71 15.51 3.09 -14.55
N ALA A 72 16.29 2.36 -13.75
CA ALA A 72 15.92 1.01 -13.31
C ALA A 72 15.00 1.10 -12.08
N PRO A 73 13.79 0.54 -12.10
CA PRO A 73 12.92 0.51 -10.93
C PRO A 73 13.58 -0.27 -9.80
N GLN A 74 13.42 0.27 -8.59
CA GLN A 74 13.82 -0.42 -7.37
C GLN A 74 12.57 -0.75 -6.55
N VAL A 75 12.61 -1.84 -5.81
CA VAL A 75 11.57 -2.24 -4.88
C VAL A 75 12.11 -2.09 -3.46
N ALA A 76 11.39 -1.35 -2.61
CA ALA A 76 11.56 -1.48 -1.17
C ALA A 76 10.53 -2.44 -0.59
N THR A 77 10.99 -3.26 0.35
CA THR A 77 10.15 -4.22 1.07
C THR A 77 10.59 -4.35 2.52
N ALA A 78 9.60 -4.41 3.41
CA ALA A 78 9.82 -4.81 4.79
C ALA A 78 10.35 -6.25 4.84
N VAL A 79 11.25 -6.49 5.80
CA VAL A 79 11.78 -7.81 6.14
C VAL A 79 11.64 -7.98 7.65
N TYR A 80 11.47 -9.22 8.11
CA TYR A 80 11.35 -9.52 9.53
C TYR A 80 12.51 -10.39 9.96
N SER A 81 13.23 -9.95 10.98
CA SER A 81 14.07 -10.84 11.76
C SER A 81 13.19 -11.71 12.64
N GLY A 82 13.50 -13.00 12.74
CA GLY A 82 12.87 -13.90 13.69
C GLY A 82 13.88 -14.33 14.75
N SER A 83 13.42 -14.58 15.98
CA SER A 83 14.12 -15.24 17.11
C SER A 83 14.70 -14.32 18.20
N ILE A 84 15.99 -14.43 18.51
CA ILE A 84 16.73 -13.63 19.48
C ILE A 84 17.33 -12.46 18.71
N HIS A 85 17.06 -11.24 19.19
CA HIS A 85 17.37 -10.03 18.45
C HIS A 85 18.58 -9.34 19.05
N TYR A 86 19.55 -9.05 18.21
CA TYR A 86 20.71 -8.23 18.59
C TYR A 86 20.53 -6.78 18.15
N GLY A 87 19.49 -6.50 17.34
CA GLY A 87 19.06 -5.19 16.91
C GLY A 87 19.82 -4.66 15.69
N ASP A 88 20.72 -5.46 15.11
CA ASP A 88 21.51 -5.09 13.93
C ASP A 88 20.98 -5.69 12.62
N GLU A 89 19.91 -6.50 12.70
CA GLU A 89 19.24 -7.11 11.57
C GLU A 89 18.53 -6.07 10.69
N PHE A 90 18.54 -6.27 9.37
CA PHE A 90 17.84 -5.37 8.44
C PHE A 90 16.34 -5.68 8.43
N VAL A 91 15.51 -4.63 8.46
CA VAL A 91 14.04 -4.72 8.47
C VAL A 91 13.38 -3.94 7.34
N LEU A 92 14.15 -3.12 6.64
CA LEU A 92 13.75 -2.51 5.37
C LEU A 92 14.93 -2.57 4.41
N VAL A 93 14.68 -3.13 3.22
CA VAL A 93 15.68 -3.22 2.16
C VAL A 93 15.14 -2.66 0.87
N LYS A 94 16.05 -2.20 0.01
CA LYS A 94 15.79 -1.77 -1.36
C LYS A 94 16.59 -2.64 -2.32
N LEU A 95 15.91 -3.22 -3.31
CA LEU A 95 16.50 -4.09 -4.31
C LEU A 95 16.17 -3.58 -5.73
N PRO A 96 17.11 -3.63 -6.69
CA PRO A 96 16.78 -3.41 -8.10
C PRO A 96 15.90 -4.54 -8.65
N GLU A 97 15.15 -4.27 -9.73
CA GLU A 97 14.35 -5.31 -10.41
C GLU A 97 15.17 -6.49 -10.95
N SER A 98 16.47 -6.27 -11.17
CA SER A 98 17.41 -7.31 -11.59
C SER A 98 17.87 -8.23 -10.46
N SER A 99 17.47 -7.95 -9.21
CA SER A 99 17.77 -8.82 -8.07
C SER A 99 16.96 -10.11 -8.08
N GLY A 100 17.64 -11.20 -7.73
CA GLY A 100 17.04 -12.52 -7.60
C GLY A 100 17.61 -13.51 -8.62
N SER A 101 17.22 -14.77 -8.47
CA SER A 101 17.73 -15.86 -9.29
C SER A 101 16.62 -16.86 -9.56
N VAL A 102 16.64 -17.46 -10.75
CA VAL A 102 15.82 -18.63 -11.08
C VAL A 102 16.51 -19.95 -10.71
N SER A 103 17.77 -19.89 -10.27
CA SER A 103 18.54 -21.05 -9.83
C SER A 103 18.12 -21.48 -8.43
N SER A 104 17.68 -22.74 -8.29
CA SER A 104 17.33 -23.33 -6.99
C SER A 104 18.52 -23.94 -6.25
N THR A 105 19.74 -23.84 -6.79
CA THR A 105 20.91 -24.55 -6.26
C THR A 105 21.90 -23.66 -5.50
N ASP A 106 21.71 -22.35 -5.53
CA ASP A 106 22.62 -21.40 -4.87
C ASP A 106 21.85 -20.29 -4.15
N LEU A 107 21.85 -20.35 -2.82
CA LEU A 107 21.18 -19.35 -1.98
C LEU A 107 21.78 -17.95 -2.13
N THR A 108 23.08 -17.84 -2.45
CA THR A 108 23.74 -16.55 -2.64
C THR A 108 23.31 -15.86 -3.92
N SER A 109 22.89 -16.63 -4.93
CA SER A 109 22.39 -16.09 -6.19
C SER A 109 21.07 -15.31 -6.03
N TYR A 110 20.23 -15.67 -5.05
CA TYR A 110 19.01 -14.91 -4.74
C TYR A 110 19.28 -13.52 -4.16
N MET A 111 20.50 -13.29 -3.67
CA MET A 111 20.95 -12.01 -3.11
C MET A 111 21.83 -11.23 -4.08
N SER A 112 21.78 -11.53 -5.37
CA SER A 112 22.52 -10.81 -6.40
C SER A 112 21.57 -10.07 -7.37
N PRO A 113 21.77 -8.77 -7.65
CA PRO A 113 22.60 -7.85 -6.88
C PRO A 113 22.15 -7.73 -5.42
N ALA A 114 23.10 -7.41 -4.53
CA ALA A 114 22.85 -7.30 -3.09
C ALA A 114 21.83 -6.19 -2.77
N PRO A 115 20.89 -6.45 -1.83
CA PRO A 115 19.96 -5.43 -1.40
C PRO A 115 20.69 -4.31 -0.64
N THR A 116 20.23 -3.08 -0.84
CA THR A 116 20.62 -1.94 -0.01
C THR A 116 19.80 -1.96 1.28
N VAL A 117 20.47 -1.98 2.43
CA VAL A 117 19.80 -1.88 3.74
C VAL A 117 19.39 -0.43 3.99
N LEU A 118 18.09 -0.20 4.18
CA LEU A 118 17.54 1.14 4.46
C LEU A 118 17.27 1.37 5.95
N ALA A 119 16.88 0.32 6.67
CA ALA A 119 16.67 0.41 8.11
C ALA A 119 17.00 -0.92 8.80
N LYS A 120 17.46 -0.79 10.04
CA LYS A 120 17.72 -1.89 10.96
C LYS A 120 16.65 -1.99 12.03
N GLU A 121 16.56 -3.16 12.64
CA GLU A 121 15.56 -3.46 13.63
C GLU A 121 15.61 -2.52 14.83
N ASN A 122 16.79 -2.20 15.36
CA ASN A 122 16.90 -1.25 16.48
C ASN A 122 16.47 0.19 16.12
N GLN A 123 16.31 0.52 14.84
CA GLN A 123 15.88 1.83 14.38
C GLN A 123 14.36 1.94 14.23
N VAL A 124 13.71 0.92 13.65
CA VAL A 124 12.27 0.98 13.30
C VAL A 124 11.46 -0.26 13.70
N GLY A 125 12.11 -1.35 14.11
CA GLY A 125 11.44 -2.61 14.45
C GLY A 125 10.63 -3.20 13.29
N SER A 126 9.56 -3.91 13.64
CA SER A 126 8.60 -4.50 12.72
C SER A 126 7.73 -3.42 12.07
N ILE A 127 7.75 -3.39 10.74
CA ILE A 127 6.97 -2.48 9.89
C ILE A 127 6.18 -3.28 8.84
N TRP A 128 5.16 -2.69 8.22
CA TRP A 128 4.40 -3.32 7.12
C TRP A 128 4.24 -2.42 5.90
N GLY A 129 3.33 -1.44 5.97
CA GLY A 129 3.05 -0.51 4.88
C GLY A 129 4.22 0.45 4.65
N VAL A 130 4.57 0.71 3.39
CA VAL A 130 5.68 1.59 3.02
C VAL A 130 5.24 2.51 1.88
N ALA A 131 5.10 3.82 2.14
CA ALA A 131 4.87 4.80 1.08
C ALA A 131 6.20 5.42 0.60
N HIS A 132 6.26 5.85 -0.66
CA HIS A 132 7.42 6.54 -1.23
C HIS A 132 7.09 8.03 -1.46
N ASP A 133 7.67 8.88 -0.61
CA ASP A 133 7.62 10.33 -0.73
C ASP A 133 8.73 10.81 -1.67
N ARG A 134 8.45 10.68 -2.96
CA ARG A 134 9.31 11.09 -4.08
C ARG A 134 9.81 12.53 -3.99
N THR A 135 9.04 13.44 -3.40
CA THR A 135 9.38 14.86 -3.33
C THR A 135 10.48 15.10 -2.31
N ARG A 136 10.48 14.32 -1.22
CA ARG A 136 11.44 14.45 -0.11
C ARG A 136 12.47 13.32 -0.05
N GLN A 137 12.44 12.39 -1.01
CA GLN A 137 13.41 11.30 -1.17
C GLN A 137 13.51 10.42 0.09
N ARG A 138 12.34 10.00 0.59
CA ARG A 138 12.20 9.18 1.79
C ARG A 138 11.08 8.16 1.62
N LEU A 139 11.12 7.14 2.45
CA LEU A 139 10.04 6.20 2.68
C LEU A 139 9.34 6.50 4.00
N LEU A 140 8.03 6.28 4.02
CA LEU A 140 7.21 6.36 5.21
C LEU A 140 6.69 4.98 5.55
N ALA A 141 7.13 4.42 6.67
CA ALA A 141 6.83 3.03 7.04
C ALA A 141 6.04 2.94 8.35
N GLY A 142 4.91 2.24 8.33
CA GLY A 142 4.04 2.07 9.49
C GLY A 142 4.50 0.91 10.39
N ALA A 143 4.54 1.13 11.70
CA ALA A 143 4.85 0.10 12.68
C ALA A 143 3.76 -0.98 12.67
N PHE A 144 4.16 -2.25 12.75
CA PHE A 144 3.25 -3.38 12.59
C PHE A 144 3.46 -4.42 13.69
N VAL A 145 2.38 -4.81 14.38
CA VAL A 145 2.45 -5.83 15.42
C VAL A 145 2.50 -7.21 14.79
N LYS A 146 3.65 -7.87 14.96
CA LYS A 146 3.92 -9.21 14.44
C LYS A 146 4.67 -10.05 15.45
N ARG A 147 4.15 -11.25 15.73
CA ARG A 147 4.85 -12.21 16.60
C ARG A 147 6.19 -12.61 15.99
N TYR A 148 7.17 -12.90 16.85
CA TYR A 148 8.56 -13.20 16.50
C TYR A 148 9.36 -12.03 15.93
N ALA A 149 8.79 -10.83 15.83
CA ALA A 149 9.49 -9.64 15.39
C ALA A 149 9.43 -8.59 16.48
N ARG A 150 10.53 -7.88 16.71
CA ARG A 150 10.56 -6.80 17.69
C ARG A 150 9.77 -5.60 17.16
N LEU A 151 8.85 -5.07 17.95
CA LEU A 151 8.37 -3.70 17.79
C LEU A 151 9.34 -2.75 18.49
N VAL A 152 9.66 -1.62 17.87
CA VAL A 152 10.41 -0.53 18.52
C VAL A 152 9.44 0.61 18.78
N GLY A 153 9.39 1.12 20.01
CA GLY A 153 8.54 2.27 20.33
C GLY A 153 7.04 1.95 20.33
N ASN A 154 6.24 2.81 19.69
CA ASN A 154 4.78 2.77 19.76
C ASN A 154 4.19 2.11 18.49
N PRO A 155 3.18 1.23 18.60
CA PRO A 155 2.62 0.50 17.45
C PRO A 155 1.89 1.40 16.44
N THR A 156 1.55 2.65 16.80
CA THR A 156 0.91 3.62 15.91
C THR A 156 1.89 4.61 15.29
N THR A 157 3.17 4.24 15.21
CA THR A 157 4.23 5.10 14.67
C THR A 157 4.38 4.91 13.18
N ILE A 158 4.52 6.01 12.44
CA ILE A 158 5.06 6.01 11.08
C ILE A 158 6.48 6.57 11.15
N TYR A 159 7.43 5.86 10.56
CA TYR A 159 8.84 6.24 10.48
C TYR A 159 9.15 6.92 9.15
N SER A 160 9.96 7.97 9.17
CA SER A 160 10.61 8.56 8.00
C SER A 160 11.98 7.92 7.81
N ILE A 161 12.20 7.30 6.65
CA ILE A 161 13.41 6.54 6.33
C ILE A 161 14.04 7.14 5.06
N PRO A 162 15.19 7.83 5.14
CA PRO A 162 15.87 8.37 3.97
C PRO A 162 16.25 7.28 2.96
N GLU A 163 16.17 7.59 1.66
CA GLU A 163 16.45 6.58 0.60
C GLU A 163 17.94 6.35 0.30
N SER A 164 18.83 7.21 0.81
CA SER A 164 20.26 7.20 0.51
C SER A 164 21.13 7.41 1.74
N THR A 165 21.02 8.56 2.41
CA THR A 165 21.85 8.94 3.57
C THR A 165 21.01 9.43 4.73
N GLY A 166 21.43 9.10 5.95
CA GLY A 166 20.74 9.47 7.18
C GLY A 166 20.22 8.26 7.95
N ALA A 167 19.70 8.53 9.15
CA ALA A 167 19.08 7.51 10.00
C ALA A 167 17.55 7.63 9.93
N PRO A 168 16.81 6.50 10.02
CA PRO A 168 15.38 6.54 10.28
C PRO A 168 15.04 7.40 11.49
N SER A 169 13.90 8.08 11.42
CA SER A 169 13.34 8.87 12.52
C SER A 169 11.83 8.65 12.63
N VAL A 170 11.24 8.99 13.78
CA VAL A 170 9.79 9.06 13.93
C VAL A 170 9.27 10.22 13.08
N TRP A 171 8.28 9.95 12.21
CA TRP A 171 7.57 10.98 11.48
C TRP A 171 6.33 11.44 12.23
N VAL A 172 5.52 10.48 12.71
CA VAL A 172 4.34 10.75 13.55
C VAL A 172 3.97 9.52 14.38
N THR A 173 3.37 9.74 15.55
CA THR A 173 2.72 8.70 16.36
C THR A 173 1.25 9.07 16.54
N LEU A 174 0.32 8.20 16.12
CA LEU A 174 -1.11 8.53 16.06
C LEU A 174 -1.85 8.40 17.39
N ASP A 175 -1.32 7.60 18.32
CA ASP A 175 -1.81 7.44 19.69
C ASP A 175 -0.62 7.15 20.60
N ALA A 176 -0.08 8.20 21.22
CA ALA A 176 1.08 8.10 22.11
C ALA A 176 0.82 7.22 23.36
N ALA A 177 -0.44 7.01 23.74
CA ALA A 177 -0.80 6.17 24.89
C ALA A 177 -0.90 4.68 24.54
N ARG A 178 -0.86 4.32 23.25
CA ARG A 178 -0.92 2.93 22.82
C ARG A 178 0.33 2.16 23.27
N ALA A 179 0.14 1.21 24.17
CA ALA A 179 1.20 0.31 24.62
C ALA A 179 1.52 -0.76 23.57
N ASP A 180 2.80 -1.14 23.51
CA ASP A 180 3.24 -2.34 22.80
C ASP A 180 2.56 -3.59 23.40
N PRO A 181 1.82 -4.39 22.60
CA PRO A 181 1.16 -5.60 23.08
C PRO A 181 2.12 -6.79 23.31
N HIS A 182 3.39 -6.68 22.93
CA HIS A 182 4.36 -7.71 23.22
C HIS A 182 4.67 -7.79 24.72
N GLY A 183 4.94 -9.00 25.22
CA GLY A 183 5.33 -9.21 26.62
C GLY A 183 6.72 -8.64 26.96
N ALA A 184 7.06 -8.58 28.26
CA ALA A 184 8.32 -8.02 28.76
C ALA A 184 9.60 -8.86 28.45
N SER A 185 9.60 -9.68 27.41
CA SER A 185 10.66 -10.64 27.12
C SER A 185 11.41 -10.27 25.83
N PRO A 186 12.76 -10.19 25.84
CA PRO A 186 13.52 -10.09 24.60
C PRO A 186 13.51 -11.42 23.81
N ASN A 187 12.95 -12.50 24.40
CA ASN A 187 12.73 -13.75 23.70
C ASN A 187 11.34 -13.77 23.06
N TRP A 188 11.21 -13.17 21.88
CA TRP A 188 9.94 -13.11 21.15
C TRP A 188 9.46 -14.48 20.65
N SER A 189 10.28 -15.53 20.76
CA SER A 189 9.81 -16.90 20.52
C SER A 189 8.79 -17.37 21.56
N GLN A 190 8.81 -16.79 22.75
CA GLN A 190 7.90 -17.06 23.87
C GLN A 190 6.88 -15.93 24.09
N ASP A 191 6.78 -14.98 23.16
CA ASP A 191 5.80 -13.92 23.25
C ASP A 191 4.42 -14.43 22.81
N PHE A 192 3.70 -15.02 23.77
CA PHE A 192 2.35 -15.54 23.56
C PHE A 192 1.28 -14.48 23.75
N THR A 193 1.56 -13.42 24.51
CA THR A 193 0.58 -12.35 24.80
C THR A 193 0.21 -11.57 23.54
N VAL A 194 1.14 -11.43 22.58
CA VAL A 194 0.89 -10.74 21.31
C VAL A 194 0.02 -11.50 20.31
N ILE A 195 -0.21 -12.82 20.48
CA ILE A 195 -0.86 -13.68 19.47
C ILE A 195 -2.20 -13.11 19.00
N SER A 196 -3.03 -12.64 19.94
CA SER A 196 -4.35 -12.10 19.62
C SER A 196 -4.32 -10.74 18.91
N SER A 197 -3.19 -10.04 18.96
CA SER A 197 -2.97 -8.71 18.40
C SER A 197 -2.33 -8.74 17.01
N VAL A 198 -1.74 -9.86 16.59
CA VAL A 198 -1.09 -9.97 15.27
C VAL A 198 -2.10 -9.71 14.16
N GLY A 199 -1.80 -8.74 13.29
CA GLY A 199 -2.70 -8.31 12.22
C GLY A 199 -4.00 -7.63 12.70
N LYS A 200 -4.07 -7.24 13.98
CA LYS A 200 -5.19 -6.49 14.60
C LYS A 200 -4.73 -5.27 15.40
N ASP A 201 -3.43 -5.06 15.56
CA ASP A 201 -2.84 -3.90 16.24
C ASP A 201 -1.65 -3.40 15.41
N GLY A 202 -1.28 -2.14 15.64
CA GLY A 202 -0.38 -1.38 14.78
C GLY A 202 -1.06 -0.81 13.54
N LEU A 203 -0.24 -0.47 12.54
CA LEU A 203 -0.68 0.16 11.31
C LEU A 203 -0.69 -0.83 10.14
N GLY A 204 -1.69 -0.68 9.27
CA GLY A 204 -1.81 -1.43 8.03
C GLY A 204 -0.86 -0.92 6.95
N ASP A 205 -1.37 -0.82 5.74
CA ASP A 205 -0.64 -0.19 4.65
C ASP A 205 -0.41 1.30 4.93
N VAL A 206 0.61 1.86 4.27
CA VAL A 206 0.90 3.29 4.27
C VAL A 206 1.04 3.68 2.81
N ASP A 207 0.21 4.63 2.37
CA ASP A 207 0.28 5.18 1.02
C ASP A 207 0.33 6.71 1.08
N ILE A 208 0.65 7.35 -0.03
CA ILE A 208 0.78 8.80 -0.13
C ILE A 208 -0.03 9.32 -1.32
N ALA A 209 -0.65 10.49 -1.15
CA ALA A 209 -1.30 11.20 -2.23
C ALA A 209 -0.35 11.37 -3.43
N GLU A 210 -0.89 11.35 -4.65
CA GLU A 210 -0.09 11.40 -5.88
C GLU A 210 0.69 12.72 -6.03
N ASP A 211 0.24 13.79 -5.36
CA ASP A 211 0.93 15.07 -5.26
C ASP A 211 1.84 15.21 -4.02
N GLY A 212 1.85 14.21 -3.13
CA GLY A 212 2.63 14.19 -1.90
C GLY A 212 2.11 15.08 -0.76
N SER A 213 0.86 15.53 -0.84
CA SER A 213 0.25 16.45 0.13
C SER A 213 -0.33 15.77 1.38
N GLU A 214 -0.66 14.49 1.30
CA GLU A 214 -1.23 13.70 2.39
C GLU A 214 -0.67 12.29 2.43
N VAL A 215 -0.53 11.72 3.62
CA VAL A 215 -0.17 10.32 3.86
C VAL A 215 -1.35 9.61 4.50
N TYR A 216 -1.59 8.39 4.06
CA TYR A 216 -2.74 7.58 4.44
C TYR A 216 -2.26 6.31 5.14
N THR A 217 -2.99 5.88 6.17
CA THR A 217 -2.79 4.57 6.80
C THR A 217 -4.10 4.03 7.39
N VAL A 218 -4.04 2.82 7.95
CA VAL A 218 -5.14 2.19 8.69
C VAL A 218 -4.66 1.86 10.10
N ASP A 219 -5.31 2.40 11.12
CA ASP A 219 -5.14 1.90 12.50
C ASP A 219 -5.91 0.58 12.62
N LEU A 220 -5.18 -0.53 12.71
CA LEU A 220 -5.76 -1.88 12.66
C LEU A 220 -6.61 -2.17 13.91
N LYS A 221 -6.31 -1.52 15.03
CA LYS A 221 -6.97 -1.77 16.31
C LYS A 221 -8.30 -1.05 16.40
N THR A 222 -8.32 0.21 15.99
CA THR A 222 -9.56 0.99 15.98
C THR A 222 -10.39 0.76 14.72
N ARG A 223 -9.79 0.17 13.67
CA ARG A 223 -10.40 0.00 12.34
C ARG A 223 -10.76 1.36 11.74
N GLU A 224 -9.82 2.29 11.84
CA GLU A 224 -9.96 3.66 11.34
C GLU A 224 -9.00 3.86 10.18
N PHE A 225 -9.51 4.49 9.12
CA PHE A 225 -8.69 5.12 8.11
C PHE A 225 -8.12 6.41 8.68
N VAL A 226 -6.83 6.67 8.45
CA VAL A 226 -6.16 7.87 8.95
C VAL A 226 -5.53 8.58 7.78
N HIS A 227 -5.85 9.86 7.62
CA HIS A 227 -5.17 10.74 6.67
C HIS A 227 -4.43 11.85 7.41
N ILE A 228 -3.22 12.15 6.95
CA ILE A 228 -2.24 12.98 7.65
C ILE A 228 -1.69 13.98 6.64
N PRO A 229 -2.01 15.28 6.76
CA PRO A 229 -1.42 16.31 5.91
C PRO A 229 0.11 16.29 6.01
N VAL A 230 0.79 16.56 4.91
CA VAL A 230 2.25 16.75 4.88
C VAL A 230 2.52 18.24 4.76
N ASN A 231 3.09 18.83 5.81
CA ASN A 231 3.41 20.25 5.85
C ASN A 231 4.48 20.58 4.79
N THR A 232 4.63 21.87 4.46
CA THR A 232 5.64 22.33 3.48
C THR A 232 7.06 21.88 3.83
N ASN A 233 7.41 21.85 5.12
CA ASN A 233 8.71 21.36 5.60
C ASN A 233 8.86 19.83 5.56
N GLY A 234 7.79 19.09 5.30
CA GLY A 234 7.75 17.62 5.27
C GLY A 234 7.35 16.95 6.57
N ASP A 235 7.07 17.71 7.63
CA ASP A 235 6.57 17.14 8.87
C ASP A 235 5.10 16.75 8.73
N ALA A 236 4.66 15.81 9.57
CA ALA A 236 3.26 15.46 9.68
C ALA A 236 2.46 16.66 10.22
N GLY A 237 1.33 16.94 9.57
CA GLY A 237 0.26 17.76 10.11
C GLY A 237 -0.56 17.01 11.15
N THR A 238 -1.73 17.54 11.49
CA THR A 238 -2.64 16.89 12.45
C THR A 238 -3.33 15.69 11.80
N PRO A 239 -3.16 14.46 12.32
CA PRO A 239 -3.86 13.29 11.79
C PRO A 239 -5.37 13.41 11.99
N VAL A 240 -6.14 12.98 10.99
CA VAL A 240 -7.60 12.87 11.06
C VAL A 240 -7.98 11.40 10.90
N LYS A 241 -8.79 10.90 11.83
CA LYS A 241 -9.24 9.50 11.86
C LYS A 241 -10.70 9.42 11.42
N VAL A 242 -10.99 8.50 10.52
CA VAL A 242 -12.34 8.24 9.99
C VAL A 242 -12.65 6.75 10.17
N ALA A 243 -13.77 6.45 10.84
CA ALA A 243 -14.18 5.08 11.06
C ALA A 243 -14.48 4.36 9.73
N LEU A 244 -13.91 3.16 9.55
CA LEU A 244 -14.22 2.31 8.40
C LEU A 244 -15.52 1.53 8.64
N PRO A 245 -16.24 1.15 7.56
CA PRO A 245 -17.44 0.35 7.69
C PRO A 245 -17.12 -1.03 8.29
N THR A 246 -17.77 -1.35 9.41
CA THR A 246 -17.65 -2.66 10.09
C THR A 246 -18.91 -3.51 9.95
N SER A 247 -20.03 -2.92 9.53
CA SER A 247 -21.22 -3.66 9.10
C SER A 247 -21.14 -3.89 7.60
N LEU A 248 -20.62 -5.05 7.20
CA LEU A 248 -20.37 -5.40 5.79
C LEU A 248 -21.34 -6.50 5.32
N PRO A 249 -21.82 -6.44 4.06
CA PRO A 249 -22.75 -7.45 3.53
C PRO A 249 -22.18 -8.86 3.61
N ASN A 250 -22.93 -9.82 4.18
CA ASN A 250 -22.49 -11.22 4.31
C ASN A 250 -21.22 -11.41 5.17
N CYS A 251 -20.87 -10.46 6.02
CA CYS A 251 -19.90 -10.66 7.09
C CYS A 251 -20.60 -11.09 8.38
N ALA A 252 -20.18 -12.21 8.96
CA ALA A 252 -20.87 -12.85 10.08
C ALA A 252 -20.86 -12.00 11.36
N ASP A 253 -19.76 -11.30 11.62
CA ASP A 253 -19.57 -10.45 12.79
C ASP A 253 -18.76 -9.21 12.39
N SER A 254 -19.13 -8.03 12.91
CA SER A 254 -18.36 -6.79 12.76
C SER A 254 -16.91 -6.91 13.27
N ASN A 255 -16.69 -7.79 14.25
CA ASN A 255 -15.38 -8.14 14.80
C ASN A 255 -14.57 -9.05 13.88
N ASP A 256 -15.09 -9.50 12.74
CA ASP A 256 -14.32 -10.20 11.71
C ASP A 256 -13.78 -9.25 10.64
N VAL A 257 -14.17 -7.99 10.66
CA VAL A 257 -13.68 -7.00 9.69
C VAL A 257 -12.21 -6.64 10.01
N ARG A 258 -11.34 -6.84 9.01
CA ARG A 258 -9.90 -6.59 9.04
C ARG A 258 -9.54 -5.64 7.87
N PRO A 259 -9.60 -4.31 8.08
CA PRO A 259 -9.04 -3.37 7.11
C PRO A 259 -7.52 -3.48 7.12
N MET A 260 -6.85 -3.36 5.98
CA MET A 260 -5.38 -3.40 5.96
C MET A 260 -4.76 -2.66 4.76
N GLY A 261 -5.12 -3.05 3.53
CA GLY A 261 -4.48 -2.54 2.32
C GLY A 261 -5.00 -1.17 1.91
N LEU A 262 -4.13 -0.35 1.31
CA LEU A 262 -4.48 0.92 0.69
C LEU A 262 -4.05 0.93 -0.79
N GLY A 263 -4.62 1.87 -1.54
CA GLY A 263 -4.12 2.22 -2.86
C GLY A 263 -4.62 3.61 -3.25
N VAL A 264 -3.74 4.47 -3.72
CA VAL A 264 -4.11 5.79 -4.25
C VAL A 264 -4.16 5.75 -5.78
N ARG A 265 -5.22 6.31 -6.35
CA ARG A 265 -5.33 6.49 -7.80
C ARG A 265 -6.30 7.61 -8.16
N ASP A 266 -5.84 8.51 -9.01
CA ASP A 266 -6.60 9.61 -9.60
C ASP A 266 -7.31 10.45 -8.52
N GLY A 267 -6.55 10.79 -7.46
CA GLY A 267 -7.03 11.56 -6.30
C GLY A 267 -7.95 10.82 -5.33
N LYS A 268 -8.19 9.51 -5.52
CA LYS A 268 -9.02 8.69 -4.63
C LYS A 268 -8.17 7.69 -3.85
N VAL A 269 -8.65 7.35 -2.65
CA VAL A 269 -8.02 6.33 -1.81
C VAL A 269 -8.92 5.10 -1.72
N TYR A 270 -8.37 3.94 -2.04
CA TYR A 270 -9.05 2.65 -1.98
C TYR A 270 -8.59 1.91 -0.75
N VAL A 271 -9.51 1.45 0.08
CA VAL A 271 -9.24 0.70 1.31
C VAL A 271 -9.72 -0.74 1.11
N GLY A 272 -8.81 -1.69 1.31
CA GLY A 272 -9.08 -3.12 1.28
C GLY A 272 -9.49 -3.64 2.66
N LEU A 273 -10.63 -4.34 2.71
CA LEU A 273 -11.16 -4.96 3.93
C LEU A 273 -11.38 -6.45 3.71
N VAL A 274 -11.11 -7.26 4.74
CA VAL A 274 -11.42 -8.69 4.75
C VAL A 274 -12.43 -8.97 5.86
N CYS A 275 -13.48 -9.75 5.55
CA CYS A 275 -14.23 -10.45 6.59
C CYS A 275 -13.54 -11.79 6.85
N SER A 276 -12.89 -11.93 8.01
CA SER A 276 -12.06 -13.08 8.34
C SER A 276 -12.84 -14.33 8.72
N ALA A 277 -14.14 -14.20 9.00
CA ALA A 277 -14.97 -15.26 9.57
C ALA A 277 -14.39 -15.88 10.85
N GLU A 278 -13.52 -15.18 11.58
CA GLU A 278 -12.86 -15.71 12.78
C GLU A 278 -13.87 -16.06 13.88
N SER A 279 -14.95 -15.28 13.99
CA SER A 279 -16.08 -15.52 14.90
C SER A 279 -16.78 -16.86 14.68
N THR A 280 -16.67 -17.44 13.47
CA THR A 280 -17.31 -18.72 13.13
C THR A 280 -16.53 -19.94 13.59
N VAL A 281 -15.32 -19.75 14.14
CA VAL A 281 -14.50 -20.83 14.66
C VAL A 281 -15.13 -21.38 15.95
N SER A 282 -15.68 -22.59 15.88
CA SER A 282 -16.26 -23.30 17.05
C SER A 282 -15.42 -24.50 17.49
N GLY A 283 -15.32 -24.77 18.80
CA GLY A 283 -14.70 -25.98 19.37
C GLY A 283 -13.89 -25.75 20.66
N LEU A 284 -13.86 -26.75 21.56
CA LEU A 284 -13.14 -26.75 22.85
C LEU A 284 -11.59 -26.73 22.68
N PRO A 285 -10.79 -26.53 23.77
CA PRO A 285 -9.32 -26.56 23.72
C PRO A 285 -8.76 -27.84 23.08
N ILE A 286 -7.54 -27.74 22.58
CA ILE A 286 -6.77 -28.79 21.88
C ILE A 286 -6.61 -30.03 22.79
N ALA A 287 -7.61 -30.90 22.82
CA ALA A 287 -7.55 -32.22 23.42
C ALA A 287 -7.82 -33.33 22.38
N SER A 288 -8.18 -32.95 21.15
CA SER A 288 -8.37 -33.88 20.03
C SER A 288 -7.68 -33.33 18.78
N SER A 289 -7.23 -34.23 17.90
CA SER A 289 -6.55 -33.96 16.63
C SER A 289 -7.40 -33.26 15.57
N GLY A 290 -8.60 -32.79 15.92
CA GLY A 290 -9.47 -32.03 15.03
C GLY A 290 -8.96 -30.61 14.86
N ALA A 291 -8.63 -30.23 13.62
CA ALA A 291 -8.33 -28.83 13.31
C ALA A 291 -9.55 -27.95 13.61
N ARG A 292 -9.35 -26.85 14.36
CA ARG A 292 -10.36 -25.78 14.44
C ARG A 292 -10.58 -25.23 13.03
N LYS A 293 -11.83 -25.30 12.55
CA LYS A 293 -12.21 -24.76 11.25
C LYS A 293 -13.32 -23.74 11.46
N GLY A 294 -13.10 -22.52 10.99
CA GLY A 294 -14.19 -21.57 10.76
C GLY A 294 -14.98 -21.96 9.52
N ASP A 295 -16.06 -21.25 9.23
CA ASP A 295 -16.86 -21.39 8.03
C ASP A 295 -16.21 -20.62 6.86
N PRO A 296 -15.51 -21.29 5.93
CA PRO A 296 -14.84 -20.61 4.82
C PRO A 296 -15.83 -19.95 3.85
N SER A 297 -17.13 -20.31 3.88
CA SER A 297 -18.15 -19.66 3.05
C SER A 297 -18.43 -18.21 3.46
N LYS A 298 -18.00 -17.83 4.67
CA LYS A 298 -18.12 -16.47 5.22
C LYS A 298 -16.89 -15.59 4.97
N LEU A 299 -15.83 -16.13 4.36
CA LEU A 299 -14.67 -15.35 3.96
C LEU A 299 -15.00 -14.48 2.75
N ARG A 300 -14.79 -13.16 2.87
CA ARG A 300 -15.04 -12.18 1.81
C ARG A 300 -14.00 -11.07 1.80
N GLY A 301 -13.75 -10.52 0.61
CA GLY A 301 -12.94 -9.33 0.40
C GLY A 301 -13.81 -8.19 -0.10
N TYR A 302 -13.50 -6.98 0.36
CA TYR A 302 -14.16 -5.74 -0.04
C TYR A 302 -13.14 -4.68 -0.42
N VAL A 303 -13.53 -3.80 -1.33
CA VAL A 303 -12.82 -2.54 -1.58
C VAL A 303 -13.81 -1.41 -1.43
N TYR A 304 -13.43 -0.43 -0.62
CA TYR A 304 -14.15 0.81 -0.44
C TYR A 304 -13.31 1.97 -0.96
N VAL A 305 -13.96 3.01 -1.49
CA VAL A 305 -13.29 4.22 -1.98
C VAL A 305 -13.64 5.42 -1.11
N TRP A 306 -12.63 6.25 -0.89
CA TRP A 306 -12.69 7.56 -0.26
C TRP A 306 -12.28 8.63 -1.28
N ASP A 307 -13.06 9.69 -1.33
CA ASP A 307 -12.95 10.80 -2.29
C ASP A 307 -12.83 12.17 -1.58
N GLY A 308 -12.45 12.17 -0.29
CA GLY A 308 -12.41 13.37 0.54
C GLY A 308 -13.62 13.55 1.46
N ALA A 309 -14.68 12.75 1.31
CA ALA A 309 -15.87 12.82 2.16
C ALA A 309 -15.72 12.11 3.52
N ASN A 310 -16.63 12.34 4.46
CA ASN A 310 -16.67 11.60 5.73
C ASN A 310 -17.27 10.18 5.62
N SER A 311 -17.40 9.65 4.40
CA SER A 311 -18.02 8.35 4.13
C SER A 311 -17.28 7.59 3.04
N PHE A 312 -17.43 6.27 3.05
CA PHE A 312 -16.82 5.38 2.06
C PHE A 312 -17.89 4.74 1.18
N ALA A 313 -17.63 4.66 -0.12
CA ALA A 313 -18.49 3.95 -1.07
C ALA A 313 -17.91 2.56 -1.39
N SER A 314 -18.76 1.54 -1.49
CA SER A 314 -18.32 0.20 -1.90
C SER A 314 -18.03 0.15 -3.40
N VAL A 315 -16.91 -0.46 -3.77
CA VAL A 315 -16.46 -0.61 -5.17
C VAL A 315 -16.41 -2.09 -5.57
N LEU A 316 -15.92 -2.95 -4.66
CA LEU A 316 -15.84 -4.39 -4.89
C LEU A 316 -16.31 -5.16 -3.65
N ASP A 317 -16.99 -6.27 -3.89
CA ASP A 317 -17.33 -7.29 -2.91
C ASP A 317 -17.24 -8.66 -3.60
N PHE A 318 -16.38 -9.55 -3.10
CA PHE A 318 -16.18 -10.87 -3.69
C PHE A 318 -15.88 -11.93 -2.62
N PRO A 319 -16.31 -13.18 -2.84
CA PRO A 319 -16.06 -14.27 -1.91
C PRO A 319 -14.58 -14.70 -1.94
N LEU A 320 -14.05 -15.10 -0.79
CA LEU A 320 -12.71 -15.67 -0.60
C LEU A 320 -12.76 -17.16 -0.23
N ASN A 321 -13.82 -17.83 -0.68
CA ASN A 321 -14.19 -19.21 -0.36
C ASN A 321 -13.67 -20.24 -1.39
N TYR A 322 -12.74 -19.85 -2.27
CA TYR A 322 -12.12 -20.75 -3.22
C TYR A 322 -11.33 -21.86 -2.51
N THR A 323 -11.27 -23.05 -3.11
CA THR A 323 -10.52 -24.18 -2.57
C THR A 323 -9.04 -23.81 -2.44
N ARG A 324 -8.51 -23.86 -1.21
CA ARG A 324 -7.09 -23.59 -0.95
C ARG A 324 -6.30 -24.89 -1.03
N GLY A 325 -5.08 -24.81 -1.56
CA GLY A 325 -4.11 -25.91 -1.53
C GLY A 325 -3.60 -26.18 -0.10
N CYS A 326 -2.84 -27.26 0.05
CA CYS A 326 -2.25 -27.62 1.34
C CYS A 326 -1.12 -26.64 1.73
N LEU A 327 -1.15 -26.10 2.94
CA LEU A 327 -0.15 -25.14 3.44
C LEU A 327 1.05 -25.79 4.13
N ASN A 328 0.90 -26.98 4.72
CA ASN A 328 1.98 -27.72 5.38
C ASN A 328 1.64 -29.23 5.40
N ASN A 329 2.66 -30.08 5.22
CA ASN A 329 2.58 -31.54 5.36
C ASN A 329 2.40 -32.00 6.84
N GLY A 330 2.49 -31.07 7.80
CA GLY A 330 2.48 -31.33 9.25
C GLY A 330 1.11 -31.33 9.94
N GLY A 331 0.12 -32.05 9.40
CA GLY A 331 -0.98 -32.54 10.26
C GLY A 331 -2.29 -31.75 10.32
N MET A 332 -2.62 -30.91 9.33
CA MET A 332 -4.02 -30.51 9.12
C MET A 332 -4.61 -31.43 8.03
N GLY A 333 -5.45 -32.38 8.46
CA GLY A 333 -5.90 -33.53 7.66
C GLY A 333 -6.43 -33.19 6.27
N ASN A 334 -5.59 -33.49 5.26
CA ASN A 334 -5.91 -34.11 3.96
C ASN A 334 -4.65 -34.22 3.05
N CYS A 335 -3.45 -34.31 3.62
CA CYS A 335 -2.19 -34.42 2.86
C CYS A 335 -1.72 -35.87 2.64
N SER A 336 -2.62 -36.85 2.52
CA SER A 336 -2.24 -38.27 2.48
C SER A 336 -2.02 -38.86 1.08
N SER A 337 -2.15 -38.07 0.00
CA SER A 337 -1.85 -38.58 -1.34
C SER A 337 -1.36 -37.47 -2.26
N VAL A 338 -0.05 -37.35 -2.37
CA VAL A 338 0.61 -36.63 -3.46
C VAL A 338 0.42 -37.46 -4.74
N GLY A 339 -0.76 -37.36 -5.34
CA GLY A 339 -1.04 -37.89 -6.66
C GLY A 339 -0.72 -36.84 -7.71
N ASN A 340 0.55 -36.71 -8.11
CA ASN A 340 1.01 -36.28 -9.44
C ASN A 340 0.17 -35.27 -10.26
N ALA A 341 -0.35 -34.19 -9.66
CA ALA A 341 -1.14 -33.19 -10.40
C ALA A 341 -0.70 -31.74 -10.20
N ALA A 342 0.25 -31.44 -9.31
CA ALA A 342 0.74 -30.07 -9.09
C ALA A 342 1.86 -29.64 -10.05
N GLY A 343 2.32 -30.51 -10.96
CA GLY A 343 3.50 -30.24 -11.81
C GLY A 343 3.26 -30.23 -13.33
N ARG A 344 2.07 -30.59 -13.84
CA ARG A 344 1.85 -30.67 -15.30
C ARG A 344 0.42 -30.34 -15.70
N ARG A 345 0.19 -29.08 -16.06
CA ARG A 345 -0.41 -28.60 -17.33
C ARG A 345 -0.95 -27.20 -17.10
N GLY A 346 -0.66 -26.33 -18.06
CA GLY A 346 -0.98 -24.91 -18.03
C GLY A 346 -2.43 -24.63 -17.65
N HIS A 347 -2.60 -23.83 -16.61
CA HIS A 347 -3.72 -22.91 -16.55
C HIS A 347 -3.17 -21.52 -16.86
N PRO A 348 -3.85 -20.76 -17.74
CA PRO A 348 -3.40 -19.44 -18.11
C PRO A 348 -3.35 -18.58 -16.85
N PRO A 349 -2.38 -17.64 -16.76
CA PRO A 349 -2.32 -16.74 -15.63
C PRO A 349 -3.63 -15.94 -15.61
N ILE A 350 -4.45 -16.18 -14.58
CA ILE A 350 -5.46 -15.19 -14.19
C ILE A 350 -4.63 -13.98 -13.80
N ARG A 351 -4.56 -13.00 -14.71
CA ARG A 351 -4.14 -11.63 -14.39
C ARG A 351 -5.16 -11.11 -13.39
N SER A 352 -4.91 -11.38 -12.11
CA SER A 352 -5.51 -10.64 -11.01
C SER A 352 -4.85 -9.26 -10.99
N ALA A 353 -5.17 -8.46 -11.98
CA ALA A 353 -4.99 -7.02 -11.90
C ALA A 353 -6.01 -6.55 -10.86
N ILE A 354 -5.52 -6.19 -9.67
CA ILE A 354 -6.11 -5.31 -8.64
C ILE A 354 -5.48 -5.58 -7.25
N PHE A 355 -4.80 -6.72 -7.03
CA PHE A 355 -3.94 -6.91 -5.85
C PHE A 355 -2.47 -6.96 -6.26
N HIS A 356 -1.80 -5.81 -6.34
CA HIS A 356 -0.35 -5.74 -6.56
C HIS A 356 0.41 -4.87 -5.56
N ARG A 357 -0.18 -4.59 -4.39
CA ARG A 357 0.57 -4.00 -3.28
C ARG A 357 0.26 -4.63 -1.93
N PRO A 358 0.73 -5.86 -1.66
CA PRO A 358 1.16 -6.19 -0.31
C PRO A 358 2.68 -5.98 -0.24
N MET A 359 3.12 -5.01 0.57
CA MET A 359 4.52 -4.79 1.01
C MET A 359 5.54 -4.18 0.03
N VAL A 360 5.22 -4.07 -1.26
CA VAL A 360 6.18 -3.63 -2.29
C VAL A 360 5.86 -2.21 -2.75
N THR A 361 6.80 -1.30 -2.48
CA THR A 361 6.77 0.06 -3.05
C THR A 361 7.92 0.25 -4.03
N VAL A 362 7.59 0.79 -5.19
CA VAL A 362 8.54 1.06 -6.26
C VAL A 362 9.16 2.44 -6.05
N ILE A 363 10.49 2.47 -5.98
CA ILE A 363 11.34 3.64 -5.75
C ILE A 363 12.11 3.96 -7.02
N HIS A 364 12.35 5.26 -7.25
CA HIS A 364 13.08 5.77 -8.40
C HIS A 364 14.08 6.82 -7.95
N SER A 365 15.35 6.66 -8.31
CA SER A 365 16.34 7.74 -8.20
C SER A 365 16.13 8.73 -9.35
N ARG A 366 16.16 10.03 -9.04
CA ARG A 366 16.30 11.07 -10.07
C ARG A 366 17.69 11.07 -10.68
#